data_AF-X0ZT42-F1
#
_entry.id   AF-X0ZT42-F1
#
_cell.length_a   1.000
_cell.length_b   1.000
_cell.length_c   1.000
_cell.angle_alpha   90.00
_cell.angle_beta   90.00
_cell.angle_gamma   90.00
#
_symmetry.space_group_name_H-M   'P 1'
#
loop_
_entity.id
_entity.type
_entity.pdbx_description
1 polymer ?
#
loop_
_entity_poly.entity_id
_entity_poly.type
_entity_poly.pdbx_seq_one_letter_code
_entity_poly.pdbx_strand_id
1 'polypeptide(L)'
;MHVSHLISLKVLETMSKSGMYIDETMKNLSQIIDLRVLKPIKRLMKKYSIPVFYVGPYPYRYPWYQKFISHDVPIFDFWDYPTKCMGVLAKYSEYRKRFN
;
A
#
# COMPACT_ATOMS: atom_id res chain seq x y z
N MET A 1 1.75 -5.22 20.28
CA MET A 1 2.71 -4.50 19.41
C MET A 1 4.11 -5.14 19.38
N HIS A 2 4.60 -5.77 20.45
CA HIS A 2 5.95 -6.37 20.48
C HIS A 2 6.15 -7.65 19.65
N VAL A 3 5.14 -8.51 19.55
CA VAL A 3 5.30 -9.85 18.93
C VAL A 3 5.46 -9.77 17.40
N SER A 4 4.73 -8.89 16.72
CA SER A 4 4.82 -8.74 15.26
C SER A 4 6.18 -8.21 14.80
N HIS A 5 6.81 -7.32 15.59
CA HIS A 5 8.15 -6.80 15.28
C HIS A 5 9.24 -7.87 15.45
N LEU A 6 9.09 -8.72 16.49
CA LEU A 6 9.93 -9.88 16.74
C LEU A 6 9.88 -10.89 15.58
N ILE A 7 8.69 -11.13 15.01
CA ILE A 7 8.53 -12.04 13.86
C ILE A 7 9.19 -11.48 12.61
N SER A 8 9.01 -10.19 12.30
CA SER A 8 9.69 -9.54 11.16
C SER A 8 11.21 -9.62 11.29
N LEU A 9 11.77 -9.40 12.49
CA LEU A 9 13.20 -9.52 12.74
C LEU A 9 13.68 -10.98 12.58
N LYS A 10 12.91 -11.95 13.09
CA LYS A 10 13.23 -13.39 12.95
C LYS A 10 13.22 -13.85 11.50
N VAL A 11 12.29 -13.34 10.69
CA VAL A 11 12.22 -13.62 9.24
C VAL A 11 13.43 -13.03 8.53
N LEU A 12 13.80 -11.77 8.82
CA LEU A 12 15.00 -11.15 8.24
C LEU A 12 16.29 -11.88 8.65
N GLU A 13 16.39 -12.31 9.91
CA GLU A 13 17.51 -13.11 10.42
C GLU A 13 17.58 -14.47 9.71
N THR A 14 16.43 -15.11 9.47
CA THR A 14 16.35 -16.39 8.75
C THR A 14 16.73 -16.23 7.27
N MET A 15 16.29 -15.15 6.64
CA MET A 15 16.65 -14.79 5.27
C MET A 15 18.16 -14.56 5.14
N SER A 16 18.76 -13.83 6.08
CA SER A 16 20.21 -13.64 6.15
C SER A 16 20.96 -14.97 6.33
N LYS A 17 20.49 -15.85 7.23
CA LYS A 17 21.07 -17.18 7.46
C LYS A 17 20.92 -18.12 6.25
N SER A 18 19.91 -17.90 5.41
CA SER A 18 19.71 -18.65 4.15
C SER A 18 20.58 -18.18 2.98
N GLY A 19 21.52 -17.25 3.23
CA GLY A 19 22.46 -16.78 2.21
C GLY A 19 21.95 -15.62 1.34
N MET A 20 20.78 -15.06 1.65
CA MET A 20 20.35 -13.80 1.02
C MET A 20 21.12 -12.62 1.61
N TYR A 21 21.84 -11.89 0.75
CA TYR A 21 22.52 -10.66 1.12
C TYR A 21 21.48 -9.54 1.32
N ILE A 22 21.14 -9.26 2.59
CA ILE A 22 20.29 -8.13 2.95
C ILE A 22 21.21 -6.91 3.11
N ASP A 23 21.36 -6.17 2.00
CA ASP A 23 22.17 -4.96 1.95
C ASP A 23 21.53 -3.78 2.72
N GLU A 24 22.31 -2.78 3.14
CA GLU A 24 21.80 -1.52 3.70
C GLU A 24 20.81 -0.84 2.75
N THR A 25 20.95 -1.08 1.44
CA THR A 25 20.02 -0.68 0.40
C THR A 25 18.60 -1.17 0.65
N MET A 26 18.38 -2.39 1.19
CA MET A 26 17.03 -2.90 1.51
C MET A 26 16.40 -2.20 2.72
N LYS A 27 17.19 -1.81 3.74
CA LYS A 27 16.70 -0.98 4.85
C LYS A 27 16.33 0.42 4.37
N ASN A 28 17.18 1.01 3.54
CA ASN A 28 16.95 2.30 2.90
C ASN A 28 15.77 2.29 1.93
N LEU A 29 15.50 1.16 1.25
CA LEU A 29 14.39 1.01 0.31
C LEU A 29 13.03 1.29 0.97
N SER A 30 12.86 0.86 2.23
CA SER A 30 11.62 1.11 2.98
C SER A 30 11.38 2.59 3.26
N GLN A 31 12.44 3.37 3.53
CA GLN A 31 12.38 4.82 3.75
C GLN A 31 12.26 5.58 2.43
N ILE A 32 12.95 5.11 1.39
CA ILE A 32 12.92 5.66 0.04
C ILE A 32 11.50 5.57 -0.53
N ILE A 33 10.82 4.44 -0.39
CA ILE A 33 9.47 4.29 -0.93
C ILE A 33 8.46 5.14 -0.15
N ASP A 34 8.54 5.19 1.18
CA ASP A 34 7.66 6.05 1.99
C ASP A 34 7.77 7.54 1.61
N LEU A 35 9.00 8.05 1.56
CA LEU A 35 9.24 9.48 1.38
C LEU A 35 9.20 9.91 -0.09
N ARG A 36 9.72 9.08 -1.00
CA ARG A 36 9.90 9.45 -2.41
C ARG A 36 8.81 8.93 -3.34
N VAL A 37 7.97 7.99 -2.91
CA VAL A 37 6.94 7.40 -3.77
C VAL A 37 5.52 7.66 -3.23
N LEU A 38 5.23 7.29 -1.97
CA LEU A 38 3.87 7.42 -1.43
C LEU A 38 3.40 8.88 -1.30
N LYS A 39 4.24 9.76 -0.77
CA LYS A 39 3.91 11.19 -0.63
C LYS A 39 3.65 11.87 -2.00
N PRO A 40 4.51 11.70 -3.02
CA PRO A 40 4.21 12.21 -4.35
C PRO A 40 2.94 11.62 -4.96
N ILE A 41 2.72 10.30 -4.87
CA ILE A 41 1.49 9.66 -5.37
C ILE A 41 0.26 10.30 -4.72
N LYS A 42 0.22 10.43 -3.38
CA LYS A 42 -0.88 11.09 -2.67
C LYS A 42 -1.11 12.53 -3.17
N ARG A 43 -0.03 13.30 -3.36
CA ARG A 43 -0.13 14.68 -3.87
C ARG A 43 -0.70 14.72 -5.28
N LEU A 44 -0.28 13.82 -6.17
CA LEU A 44 -0.77 13.76 -7.55
C LEU A 44 -2.23 13.24 -7.61
N MET A 45 -2.58 12.24 -6.80
CA MET A 45 -3.96 11.75 -6.66
C MET A 45 -4.91 12.91 -6.32
N LYS A 46 -4.55 13.73 -5.33
CA LYS A 46 -5.34 14.91 -4.95
C LYS A 46 -5.36 15.97 -6.04
N LYS A 47 -4.20 16.29 -6.63
CA LYS A 47 -4.06 17.34 -7.65
C LYS A 47 -4.91 17.05 -8.89
N TYR A 48 -4.92 15.80 -9.36
CA TYR A 48 -5.59 15.41 -10.59
C TYR A 48 -6.95 14.75 -10.35
N SER A 49 -7.35 14.55 -9.09
CA SER A 49 -8.56 13.79 -8.71
C SER A 49 -8.60 12.38 -9.32
N ILE A 50 -7.43 11.76 -9.45
CA ILE A 50 -7.29 10.39 -10.00
C ILE A 50 -7.13 9.42 -8.84
N PRO A 51 -8.05 8.44 -8.67
CA PRO A 51 -7.88 7.42 -7.66
C PRO A 51 -6.74 6.49 -8.05
N VAL A 52 -5.83 6.24 -7.10
CA VAL A 52 -4.78 5.22 -7.20
C VAL A 52 -5.07 4.19 -6.13
N PHE A 53 -5.04 2.93 -6.52
CA PHE A 53 -5.27 1.79 -5.65
C PHE A 53 -4.01 0.97 -5.54
N TYR A 54 -3.73 0.48 -4.34
CA TYR A 54 -2.69 -0.51 -4.12
C TYR A 54 -3.32 -1.90 -3.95
N VAL A 55 -2.67 -2.92 -4.50
CA VAL A 55 -3.16 -4.29 -4.53
C VAL A 55 -2.02 -5.23 -4.15
N GLY A 56 -2.29 -6.17 -3.26
CA GLY A 56 -1.38 -7.28 -3.05
C GLY A 56 -1.87 -8.28 -2.01
N PRO A 57 -1.29 -9.49 -1.99
CA PRO A 57 -1.75 -10.58 -1.14
C PRO A 57 -1.18 -10.50 0.29
N TYR A 58 -0.95 -9.29 0.83
CA TYR A 58 -0.39 -9.15 2.16
C TYR A 58 -1.48 -8.81 3.18
N PRO A 59 -1.47 -9.39 4.38
CA PRO A 59 -2.42 -9.03 5.43
C PRO A 59 -2.31 -7.55 5.82
N TYR A 60 -3.44 -6.87 6.05
CA TYR A 60 -3.48 -5.47 6.50
C TYR A 60 -2.58 -5.16 7.71
N ARG A 61 -2.38 -6.13 8.60
CA ARG A 61 -1.47 -6.00 9.78
C ARG A 61 0.01 -5.85 9.42
N TYR A 62 0.39 -6.04 8.16
CA TYR A 62 1.78 -5.91 7.74
C TYR A 62 2.21 -4.44 7.79
N PRO A 63 3.40 -4.11 8.36
CA PRO A 63 3.81 -2.71 8.56
C PRO A 63 3.73 -1.86 7.30
N TRP A 64 4.00 -2.45 6.14
CA TRP A 64 3.87 -1.78 4.85
C TRP A 64 2.44 -1.30 4.58
N TYR A 65 1.44 -2.16 4.77
CA TYR A 65 0.03 -1.81 4.51
C TYR A 65 -0.45 -0.75 5.48
N GLN A 66 0.00 -0.83 6.73
CA GLN A 66 -0.26 0.19 7.74
C GLN A 66 0.28 1.57 7.31
N LYS A 67 1.39 1.64 6.57
CA LYS A 67 1.90 2.91 6.04
C LYS A 67 1.06 3.46 4.89
N PHE A 68 0.54 2.62 4.01
CA PHE A 68 -0.39 3.07 2.96
C PHE A 68 -1.69 3.59 3.57
N ILE A 69 -2.23 2.87 4.57
CA ILE A 69 -3.42 3.28 5.33
C ILE A 69 -3.18 4.62 6.03
N SER A 70 -2.02 4.81 6.69
CA SER A 70 -1.71 6.08 7.36
C SER A 70 -1.56 7.26 6.40
N HIS A 71 -1.39 7.00 5.10
CA HIS A 71 -1.37 8.00 4.05
C HIS A 71 -2.72 8.12 3.32
N ASP A 72 -3.81 7.53 3.82
CA ASP A 72 -5.13 7.51 3.17
C ASP A 72 -5.09 6.91 1.75
N VAL A 73 -4.15 6.00 1.48
CA VAL A 73 -4.09 5.29 0.20
C VAL A 73 -4.93 4.01 0.32
N PRO A 74 -5.99 3.83 -0.50
CA PRO A 74 -6.81 2.63 -0.43
C PRO A 74 -6.02 1.38 -0.85
N ILE A 75 -6.23 0.29 -0.12
CA ILE A 75 -5.55 -0.99 -0.35
C ILE A 75 -6.57 -2.12 -0.48
N PHE A 76 -6.35 -2.99 -1.46
CA PHE A 76 -7.14 -4.20 -1.67
C PHE A 76 -6.28 -5.46 -1.51
N ASP A 77 -6.84 -6.44 -0.81
CA ASP A 77 -6.22 -7.75 -0.63
C ASP A 77 -6.28 -8.61 -1.91
N PHE A 78 -7.32 -8.40 -2.73
CA PHE A 78 -7.58 -9.19 -3.93
C PHE A 78 -7.52 -8.34 -5.20
N TRP A 79 -6.96 -8.92 -6.26
CA TRP A 79 -6.69 -8.24 -7.53
C TRP A 79 -7.94 -7.83 -8.31
N ASP A 80 -9.08 -8.46 -8.06
CA ASP A 80 -10.37 -8.15 -8.69
C ASP A 80 -11.13 -7.02 -7.99
N TYR A 81 -10.80 -6.70 -6.74
CA TYR A 81 -11.50 -5.70 -5.94
C TYR A 81 -11.34 -4.25 -6.44
N PRO A 82 -10.18 -3.79 -6.94
CA PRO A 82 -10.05 -2.46 -7.54
C PRO A 82 -11.01 -2.26 -8.71
N THR A 83 -11.15 -3.27 -9.57
CA THR A 83 -12.05 -3.24 -10.73
C THR A 83 -13.50 -3.13 -10.28
N LYS A 84 -13.90 -3.90 -9.25
CA LYS A 84 -15.23 -3.81 -8.64
C LYS A 84 -15.47 -2.43 -8.00
N CYS A 85 -14.49 -1.89 -7.28
CA CYS A 85 -14.55 -0.55 -6.68
C CYS A 85 -14.76 0.53 -7.76
N MET A 86 -13.97 0.49 -8.84
CA MET A 86 -14.14 1.40 -9.97
C MET A 86 -15.52 1.30 -10.61
N GLY A 87 -16.08 0.09 -10.74
CA GLY A 87 -17.44 -0.11 -11.24
C GLY A 87 -18.50 0.57 -10.37
N VAL A 88 -18.35 0.52 -9.04
CA VAL A 88 -19.26 1.20 -8.09
C VAL A 88 -19.10 2.73 -8.20
N LEU A 89 -17.86 3.23 -8.24
CA LEU A 89 -17.59 4.66 -8.38
C LEU A 89 -18.16 5.23 -9.69
N ALA A 90 -18.04 4.50 -10.80
CA ALA A 90 -18.61 4.87 -12.08
C ALA A 90 -20.14 4.95 -12.02
N LYS A 91 -20.80 3.94 -11.43
CA LYS A 91 -22.26 3.94 -11.24
C LYS A 91 -22.72 5.12 -10.37
N TYR A 92 -21.99 5.41 -9.29
CA TYR A 92 -22.30 6.53 -8.41
C TYR A 92 -22.13 7.88 -9.12
N SER A 93 -21.09 8.03 -9.94
CA SER A 93 -20.88 9.21 -10.78
C SER A 93 -22.06 9.45 -11.72
N GLU A 94 -22.51 8.40 -12.42
CA GLU A 94 -23.69 8.47 -13.30
C GLU A 94 -24.98 8.77 -12.54
N TYR A 95 -25.17 8.20 -11.35
CA TYR A 95 -26.28 8.53 -10.48
C TYR A 95 -26.29 10.02 -10.11
N ARG A 96 -25.14 10.56 -9.67
CA ARG A 96 -25.00 11.97 -9.26
C ARG A 96 -25.33 12.95 -10.37
N LYS A 97 -24.99 12.64 -11.63
CA LYS A 97 -25.34 13.46 -12.80
C LYS A 97 -26.85 13.62 -13.04
N ARG A 98 -27.69 12.77 -12.45
CA ARG A 98 -29.16 12.86 -12.59
C ARG A 98 -29.81 13.83 -11.61
N PHE A 99 -29.10 14.21 -10.55
CA PHE A 99 -29.61 15.05 -9.45
C PHE A 99 -28.84 16.36 -9.28
N ASN A 100 -27.76 16.55 -10.04
CA ASN A 100 -27.01 17.79 -10.19
C ASN A 100 -27.31 18.38 -11.57
#